data_AF-A0A6N6KD91-F1
#
_entry.id   AF-A0A6N6KD91-F1
#
_cell.length_a   1.000
_cell.length_b   1.000
_cell.length_c   1.000
_cell.angle_alpha   90.00
_cell.angle_beta   90.00
_cell.angle_gamma   90.00
#
_symmetry.space_group_name_H-M   'P 1'
#
loop_
_entity.id
_entity.type
_entity.pdbx_description
1 polymer ?
#
loop_
_entity_poly.entity_id
_entity_poly.type
_entity_poly.pdbx_seq_one_letter_code
_entity_poly.pdbx_strand_id
1 'polypeptide(L)'
;MSGQDYFIDGFYEASIFEEISVLDACYNRFIINLIEIPLNSQLIANDYNQDGIYQGLDFIRIANASVRIENYLNELDAPWRFFDGHVDSININTNDLESGINLENLSSDTIGLVLIAVKSGDVAIDADHQPAPAYAPSPVFYIPDMTIEQNEEVPVPIKARDLERIMGFQHGLVWDTSYLEYIGYENNTDIFNLVPNEEHVEEGLFPLMEMDFSLFGNQTIADDSTIYQVRFKALQDVNSLTGILEFDSLFLQKQVVYVDSSFNMFLTEAEYIIEENEPAGVNRDLNHLISFDISPNPAEVGLRFSIQLLKSETSTLSLLDATGRLLQKHTFNSQIITGEMPIENLRKGVYYLQLQTKHGLSSRSFIKL
;
A
#
# COMPACT_ATOMS: atom_id res chain seq x y z
N MET A 1 -8.55 16.19 54.77
CA MET A 1 -9.26 17.25 54.05
C MET A 1 -10.53 16.57 53.52
N SER A 2 -11.72 16.92 54.01
CA SER A 2 -12.97 16.23 53.65
C SER A 2 -13.92 17.19 52.97
N GLY A 3 -14.53 16.78 51.85
CA GLY A 3 -15.55 17.56 51.13
C GLY A 3 -14.97 18.58 50.16
N GLN A 4 -13.85 18.28 49.51
CA GLN A 4 -13.34 19.07 48.39
C GLN A 4 -13.61 18.33 47.09
N ASP A 5 -13.85 19.11 46.03
CA ASP A 5 -13.98 18.60 44.68
C ASP A 5 -12.58 18.49 44.05
N TYR A 6 -12.36 17.41 43.30
CA TYR A 6 -11.13 17.17 42.57
C TYR A 6 -11.45 16.84 41.11
N PHE A 7 -10.64 17.34 40.20
CA PHE A 7 -10.63 16.93 38.81
C PHE A 7 -9.34 16.18 38.54
N ILE A 8 -9.46 14.98 37.99
CA ILE A 8 -8.31 14.17 37.57
C ILE A 8 -8.32 14.14 36.06
N ASP A 9 -7.22 14.59 35.46
CA ASP A 9 -7.01 14.56 34.02
C ASP A 9 -5.77 13.74 33.66
N GLY A 10 -5.72 13.28 32.42
CA GLY A 10 -4.53 12.69 31.83
C GLY A 10 -3.83 13.66 30.90
N PHE A 11 -2.54 13.42 30.66
CA PHE A 11 -1.78 14.12 29.64
C PHE A 11 -0.78 13.15 29.01
N TYR A 12 -0.75 13.14 27.69
CA TYR A 12 0.25 12.39 26.94
C TYR A 12 0.67 13.18 25.70
N GLU A 13 1.95 13.53 25.65
CA GLU A 13 2.56 14.26 24.57
C GLU A 13 3.10 13.27 23.54
N ALA A 14 2.48 13.23 22.37
CA ALA A 14 2.85 12.37 21.26
C ALA A 14 2.70 13.15 19.94
N SER A 15 3.36 12.68 18.89
CA SER A 15 3.10 13.21 17.55
C SER A 15 1.65 12.92 17.15
N ILE A 16 0.99 13.89 16.51
CA ILE A 16 -0.38 13.71 16.01
C ILE A 16 -0.46 12.62 14.94
N PHE A 17 0.66 12.25 14.32
CA PHE A 17 0.71 11.31 13.20
C PHE A 17 1.00 9.87 13.61
N GLU A 18 1.50 9.67 14.82
CA GLU A 18 1.76 8.32 15.31
C GLU A 18 0.45 7.54 15.30
N GLU A 19 0.48 6.25 14.96
CA GLU A 19 -0.69 5.35 15.03
C GLU A 19 -1.90 5.79 14.19
N ILE A 20 -1.75 6.76 13.28
CA ILE A 20 -2.77 7.09 12.28
C ILE A 20 -2.30 6.59 10.92
N SER A 21 -3.16 5.82 10.27
CA SER A 21 -2.86 5.12 9.03
C SER A 21 -4.04 5.11 8.07
N VAL A 22 -3.85 4.48 6.91
CA VAL A 22 -4.89 4.23 5.92
C VAL A 22 -5.99 3.33 6.48
N LEU A 23 -5.70 2.49 7.48
CA LEU A 23 -6.70 1.66 8.14
C LEU A 23 -7.71 2.55 8.88
N ASP A 24 -7.25 3.56 9.60
CA ASP A 24 -8.11 4.51 10.30
C ASP A 24 -8.99 5.30 9.35
N ALA A 25 -8.42 5.73 8.23
CA ALA A 25 -9.18 6.42 7.20
C ALA A 25 -10.28 5.51 6.62
N CYS A 26 -10.00 4.21 6.42
CA CYS A 26 -10.99 3.21 5.98
C CYS A 26 -12.11 3.04 7.03
N TYR A 27 -11.76 2.90 8.31
CA TYR A 27 -12.71 2.77 9.42
C TYR A 27 -13.58 4.02 9.61
N ASN A 28 -12.98 5.22 9.57
CA ASN A 28 -13.71 6.48 9.60
C ASN A 28 -14.80 6.51 8.52
N ARG A 29 -14.43 6.10 7.30
CA ARG A 29 -15.36 6.05 6.18
C ARG A 29 -16.49 5.05 6.43
N PHE A 30 -16.20 3.89 6.98
CA PHE A 30 -17.19 2.87 7.33
C PHE A 30 -18.19 3.35 8.40
N ILE A 31 -17.69 4.00 9.44
CA ILE A 31 -18.49 4.57 10.53
C ILE A 31 -19.39 5.69 10.01
N ILE A 32 -18.86 6.62 9.22
CA ILE A 32 -19.65 7.72 8.63
C ILE A 32 -20.79 7.19 7.75
N ASN A 33 -20.59 6.06 7.08
CA ASN A 33 -21.62 5.42 6.26
C ASN A 33 -22.49 4.41 7.02
N LEU A 34 -22.33 4.31 8.35
CA LEU A 34 -23.09 3.45 9.26
C LEU A 34 -23.08 1.97 8.85
N ILE A 35 -21.96 1.50 8.30
CA ILE A 35 -21.78 0.08 7.94
C ILE A 35 -21.50 -0.76 9.20
N GLU A 36 -20.93 -0.13 10.22
CA GLU A 36 -20.58 -0.74 11.51
C GLU A 36 -21.25 0.01 12.67
N ILE A 37 -21.49 -0.68 13.78
CA ILE A 37 -21.90 -0.05 15.04
C ILE A 37 -20.61 0.22 15.82
N PRO A 38 -20.11 1.46 15.85
CA PRO A 38 -18.84 1.76 16.50
C PRO A 38 -18.95 1.70 18.02
N LEU A 39 -17.82 1.41 18.66
CA LEU A 39 -17.62 1.69 20.08
C LEU A 39 -17.58 3.22 20.31
N ASN A 40 -17.79 3.66 21.55
CA ASN A 40 -17.72 5.09 21.86
C ASN A 40 -16.29 5.62 21.72
N SER A 41 -15.29 4.83 22.08
CA SER A 41 -13.88 5.12 21.83
C SER A 41 -13.59 5.34 20.34
N GLN A 42 -14.14 4.51 19.45
CA GLN A 42 -14.02 4.70 18.01
C GLN A 42 -14.74 5.95 17.53
N LEU A 43 -15.94 6.25 18.05
CA LEU A 43 -16.63 7.51 17.74
C LEU A 43 -15.79 8.71 18.17
N ILE A 44 -15.26 8.71 19.39
CA ILE A 44 -14.38 9.76 19.88
C ILE A 44 -13.15 9.90 18.97
N ALA A 45 -12.45 8.82 18.64
CA ALA A 45 -11.32 8.87 17.71
C ALA A 45 -11.73 9.42 16.33
N ASN A 46 -12.94 9.10 15.88
CA ASN A 46 -13.51 9.51 14.60
C ASN A 46 -13.88 10.99 14.52
N ASP A 47 -14.17 11.65 15.65
CA ASP A 47 -14.26 13.10 15.77
C ASP A 47 -12.85 13.65 15.96
N TYR A 48 -12.12 13.72 14.85
CA TYR A 48 -10.76 14.24 14.83
C TYR A 48 -10.79 15.70 15.31
N ASN A 49 -11.75 16.49 14.85
CA ASN A 49 -11.90 17.93 15.17
C ASN A 49 -12.10 18.24 16.64
N GLN A 50 -12.64 17.28 17.39
CA GLN A 50 -13.18 17.50 18.73
C GLN A 50 -14.37 18.48 18.74
N ASP A 51 -15.19 18.48 17.67
CA ASP A 51 -16.38 19.34 17.56
C ASP A 51 -17.70 18.61 17.82
N GLY A 52 -17.64 17.29 18.06
CA GLY A 52 -18.79 16.44 18.33
C GLY A 52 -19.65 16.13 17.11
N ILE A 53 -19.15 16.35 15.89
CA ILE A 53 -19.86 16.09 14.64
C ILE A 53 -19.02 15.18 13.74
N TYR A 54 -19.51 13.96 13.49
CA TYR A 54 -18.86 12.99 12.61
C TYR A 54 -19.17 13.25 11.14
N GLN A 55 -18.21 13.78 10.39
CA GLN A 55 -18.42 14.18 9.00
C GLN A 55 -17.20 14.02 8.10
N GLY A 56 -17.37 14.35 6.82
CA GLY A 56 -16.30 14.22 5.83
C GLY A 56 -15.07 15.11 6.10
N LEU A 57 -15.18 16.12 6.97
CA LEU A 57 -14.01 16.91 7.39
C LEU A 57 -13.06 16.08 8.26
N ASP A 58 -13.60 15.24 9.15
CA ASP A 58 -12.79 14.33 9.96
C ASP A 58 -12.01 13.35 9.07
N PHE A 59 -12.67 12.84 8.03
CA PHE A 59 -12.01 12.00 7.03
C PHE A 59 -10.80 12.70 6.40
N ILE A 60 -10.97 13.95 5.95
CA ILE A 60 -9.88 14.71 5.32
C ILE A 60 -8.71 14.88 6.30
N ARG A 61 -9.00 15.13 7.57
CA ARG A 61 -7.97 15.32 8.61
C ARG A 61 -7.23 14.03 8.94
N ILE A 62 -7.95 12.92 9.10
CA ILE A 62 -7.36 11.60 9.30
C ILE A 62 -6.50 11.23 8.08
N ALA A 63 -7.04 11.37 6.87
CA ALA A 63 -6.33 11.07 5.63
C ALA A 63 -5.02 11.88 5.49
N ASN A 64 -5.07 13.17 5.82
CA ASN A 64 -3.89 14.03 5.82
C ASN A 64 -2.87 13.63 6.90
N ALA A 65 -3.34 13.23 8.09
CA ALA A 65 -2.49 12.74 9.16
C ALA A 65 -1.83 11.40 8.79
N SER A 66 -2.55 10.49 8.10
CA SER A 66 -2.02 9.21 7.59
C SER A 66 -0.84 9.41 6.62
N VAL A 67 -0.75 10.56 5.94
CA VAL A 67 0.38 10.91 5.06
C VAL A 67 1.27 12.03 5.64
N ARG A 68 1.11 12.35 6.93
CA ARG A 68 1.92 13.29 7.70
C ARG A 68 1.93 14.74 7.18
N ILE A 69 0.79 15.25 6.70
CA ILE A 69 0.67 16.66 6.31
C ILE A 69 0.61 17.55 7.56
N GLU A 70 1.58 18.45 7.72
CA GLU A 70 1.78 19.26 8.92
C GLU A 70 0.86 20.48 9.00
N ASN A 71 0.34 20.95 7.86
CA ASN A 71 -0.45 22.17 7.79
C ASN A 71 -1.75 22.19 8.65
N TYR A 72 -2.16 21.05 9.21
CA TYR A 72 -3.35 20.92 10.08
C TYR A 72 -3.03 20.69 11.57
N LEU A 73 -1.74 20.71 11.96
CA LEU A 73 -1.28 20.48 13.34
C LEU A 73 -1.91 21.43 14.37
N ASN A 74 -2.21 22.67 13.98
CA ASN A 74 -2.71 23.70 14.90
C ASN A 74 -4.22 23.62 15.17
N GLU A 75 -4.91 22.61 14.62
CA GLU A 75 -6.37 22.47 14.74
C GLU A 75 -6.81 21.60 15.92
N LEU A 76 -5.87 20.96 16.62
CA LEU A 76 -6.13 20.14 17.80
C LEU A 76 -5.59 20.80 19.07
N ASP A 77 -6.40 20.83 20.13
CA ASP A 77 -5.95 21.23 21.46
C ASP A 77 -4.99 20.18 22.06
N ALA A 78 -5.28 18.89 21.86
CA ALA A 78 -4.41 17.77 22.21
C ALA A 78 -4.78 16.52 21.38
N PRO A 79 -3.80 15.71 20.92
CA PRO A 79 -4.09 14.48 20.16
C PRO A 79 -4.71 13.37 21.01
N TRP A 80 -4.45 13.37 22.33
CA TRP A 80 -4.98 12.38 23.26
C TRP A 80 -6.01 13.01 24.19
N ARG A 81 -7.16 12.36 24.31
CA ARG A 81 -8.22 12.69 25.25
C ARG A 81 -8.39 11.56 26.26
N PHE A 82 -8.61 11.90 27.52
CA PHE A 82 -8.72 10.94 28.62
C PHE A 82 -10.14 10.93 29.14
N PHE A 83 -10.73 9.76 29.37
CA PHE A 83 -12.12 9.60 29.81
C PHE A 83 -12.19 8.61 30.96
N ASP A 84 -13.26 8.68 31.75
CA ASP A 84 -13.58 7.65 32.75
C ASP A 84 -13.61 6.25 32.09
N GLY A 85 -13.10 5.24 32.79
CA GLY A 85 -12.96 3.84 32.38
C GLY A 85 -14.24 3.12 31.96
N HIS A 86 -15.37 3.81 31.99
CA HIS A 86 -16.67 3.34 31.53
C HIS A 86 -17.05 3.78 30.10
N VAL A 87 -16.13 4.43 29.36
CA VAL A 87 -16.42 5.06 28.06
C VAL A 87 -17.19 4.17 27.09
N ASP A 88 -16.83 2.89 26.94
CA ASP A 88 -17.49 1.94 26.01
C ASP A 88 -18.61 1.10 26.64
N SER A 89 -18.81 1.22 27.96
CA SER A 89 -19.77 0.40 28.70
C SER A 89 -21.16 1.03 28.81
N ILE A 90 -21.34 2.26 28.31
CA ILE A 90 -22.56 3.05 28.44
C ILE A 90 -22.91 3.63 27.06
N ASN A 91 -24.19 3.61 26.69
CA ASN A 91 -24.65 4.23 25.45
C ASN A 91 -24.76 5.75 25.67
N ILE A 92 -23.62 6.45 25.61
CA ILE A 92 -23.50 7.89 25.87
C ILE A 92 -23.40 8.63 24.54
N ASN A 93 -24.08 9.76 24.43
CA ASN A 93 -23.78 10.71 23.38
C ASN A 93 -22.39 11.28 23.68
N THR A 94 -21.42 11.01 22.81
CA THR A 94 -20.03 11.47 22.94
C THR A 94 -19.87 12.96 23.22
N ASN A 95 -20.83 13.78 22.82
CA ASN A 95 -20.81 15.23 23.08
C ASN A 95 -21.08 15.57 24.56
N ASP A 96 -21.57 14.60 25.32
CA ASP A 96 -21.81 14.68 26.76
C ASP A 96 -20.68 14.02 27.57
N LEU A 97 -19.64 13.49 26.90
CA LEU A 97 -18.46 12.95 27.58
C LEU A 97 -17.50 14.07 27.94
N GLU A 98 -17.33 14.32 29.23
CA GLU A 98 -16.27 15.16 29.74
C GLU A 98 -14.95 14.38 29.75
N SER A 99 -13.86 15.03 29.36
CA SER A 99 -12.53 14.48 29.59
C SER A 99 -12.21 14.49 31.09
N GLY A 100 -11.46 13.49 31.55
CA GLY A 100 -11.05 13.32 32.93
C GLY A 100 -12.10 12.64 33.82
N ILE A 101 -11.89 12.74 35.12
CA ILE A 101 -12.78 12.22 36.18
C ILE A 101 -13.05 13.35 37.16
N ASN A 102 -14.34 13.68 37.32
CA ASN A 102 -14.82 14.61 38.33
C ASN A 102 -15.15 13.85 39.63
N LEU A 103 -14.47 14.20 40.73
CA LEU A 103 -14.70 13.67 42.06
C LEU A 103 -15.28 14.75 42.96
N GLU A 104 -16.60 14.75 43.11
CA GLU A 104 -17.29 15.72 43.96
C GLU A 104 -17.25 15.31 45.44
N ASN A 105 -17.06 16.30 46.32
CA ASN A 105 -17.18 16.16 47.78
C ASN A 105 -16.41 14.97 48.37
N LEU A 106 -15.16 14.78 47.92
CA LEU A 106 -14.34 13.63 48.29
C LEU A 106 -14.13 13.61 49.82
N SER A 107 -14.69 12.59 50.47
CA SER A 107 -14.69 12.44 51.94
C SER A 107 -14.16 11.10 52.42
N SER A 108 -13.84 10.19 51.49
CA SER A 108 -13.21 8.90 51.71
C SER A 108 -12.27 8.56 50.55
N ASP A 109 -11.37 7.61 50.76
CA ASP A 109 -10.48 7.11 49.69
C ASP A 109 -11.30 6.54 48.54
N THR A 110 -11.02 6.98 47.31
CA THR A 110 -11.57 6.40 46.09
C THR A 110 -10.59 5.37 45.54
N ILE A 111 -11.02 4.13 45.43
CA ILE A 111 -10.24 3.03 44.85
C ILE A 111 -10.80 2.65 43.49
N GLY A 112 -9.94 2.20 42.57
CA GLY A 112 -10.36 1.68 41.27
C GLY A 112 -10.71 2.74 40.22
N LEU A 113 -10.16 3.95 40.34
CA LEU A 113 -10.25 4.94 39.27
C LEU A 113 -9.46 4.46 38.05
N VAL A 114 -10.10 4.49 36.89
CA VAL A 114 -9.51 4.09 35.60
C VAL A 114 -9.75 5.23 34.62
N LEU A 115 -8.69 5.64 33.93
CA LEU A 115 -8.77 6.52 32.78
C LEU A 115 -8.51 5.70 31.51
N ILE A 116 -9.33 5.89 30.50
CA ILE A 116 -9.11 5.41 29.14
C ILE A 116 -8.58 6.57 28.32
N ALA A 117 -7.47 6.37 27.63
CA ALA A 117 -6.92 7.32 26.68
C ALA A 117 -7.41 6.96 25.28
N VAL A 118 -7.95 7.94 24.55
CA VAL A 118 -8.39 7.80 23.16
C VAL A 118 -7.65 8.83 22.34
N LYS A 119 -7.01 8.38 21.26
CA LYS A 119 -6.30 9.26 20.33
C LYS A 119 -7.23 9.71 19.22
N SER A 120 -7.26 11.01 18.94
CA SER A 120 -7.96 11.54 17.77
C SER A 120 -7.34 10.97 16.50
N GLY A 121 -8.15 10.32 15.67
CA GLY A 121 -7.77 9.74 14.39
C GLY A 121 -7.29 8.28 14.41
N ASP A 122 -7.06 7.67 15.57
CA ASP A 122 -6.83 6.21 15.70
C ASP A 122 -8.18 5.49 15.85
N VAL A 123 -8.91 5.40 14.75
CA VAL A 123 -10.28 4.89 14.70
C VAL A 123 -10.31 3.37 14.66
N ALA A 124 -9.32 2.78 13.99
CA ALA A 124 -9.20 1.35 13.84
C ALA A 124 -8.72 0.68 15.14
N ILE A 125 -7.99 1.40 15.99
CA ILE A 125 -7.31 0.84 17.16
C ILE A 125 -6.41 -0.31 16.68
N ASP A 126 -5.40 0.04 15.89
CA ASP A 126 -4.54 -0.91 15.15
C ASP A 126 -4.04 -2.09 16.01
N ALA A 127 -3.81 -1.86 17.30
CA ALA A 127 -3.38 -2.87 18.27
C ALA A 127 -4.33 -4.08 18.42
N ASP A 128 -5.62 -3.90 18.13
CA ASP A 128 -6.66 -4.91 18.31
C ASP A 128 -6.93 -5.72 17.02
N HIS A 129 -6.25 -5.39 15.93
CA HIS A 129 -6.51 -6.00 14.63
C HIS A 129 -6.04 -7.46 14.53
N GLN A 130 -6.91 -8.28 13.96
CA GLN A 130 -6.60 -9.68 13.66
C GLN A 130 -5.68 -9.76 12.44
N PRO A 131 -4.78 -10.75 12.38
CA PRO A 131 -4.00 -10.99 11.18
C PRO A 131 -4.93 -11.27 9.99
N ALA A 132 -4.52 -10.83 8.80
CA ALA A 132 -5.26 -11.15 7.59
C ALA A 132 -5.49 -12.66 7.45
N PRO A 133 -6.68 -13.07 6.97
CA PRO A 133 -6.96 -14.48 6.74
C PRO A 133 -6.01 -15.04 5.66
N ALA A 134 -5.73 -16.36 5.70
CA ALA A 134 -4.77 -17.01 4.80
C ALA A 134 -5.11 -16.92 3.30
N TYR A 135 -6.33 -16.51 2.95
CA TYR A 135 -6.77 -16.28 1.56
C TYR A 135 -6.67 -14.82 1.14
N ALA A 136 -6.29 -13.90 2.03
CA ALA A 136 -6.05 -12.52 1.66
C ALA A 136 -4.88 -12.46 0.66
N PRO A 137 -4.98 -11.60 -0.37
CA PRO A 137 -3.89 -11.43 -1.31
C PRO A 137 -2.69 -10.77 -0.62
N SER A 138 -1.53 -10.96 -1.23
CA SER A 138 -0.32 -10.22 -0.90
C SER A 138 0.10 -9.39 -2.12
N PRO A 139 -0.40 -8.15 -2.24
CA PRO A 139 -0.16 -7.36 -3.44
C PRO A 139 1.31 -7.06 -3.68
N VAL A 140 1.66 -6.84 -4.95
CA VAL A 140 3.00 -6.40 -5.34
C VAL A 140 2.89 -5.03 -5.98
N PHE A 141 3.48 -4.03 -5.35
CA PHE A 141 3.67 -2.70 -5.91
C PHE A 141 5.07 -2.62 -6.51
N TYR A 142 5.18 -2.12 -7.73
CA TYR A 142 6.46 -2.06 -8.40
C TYR A 142 6.62 -0.86 -9.32
N ILE A 143 7.88 -0.46 -9.48
CA ILE A 143 8.31 0.56 -10.42
C ILE A 143 9.15 -0.15 -11.49
N PRO A 144 8.76 -0.11 -12.78
CA PRO A 144 9.61 -0.62 -13.85
C PRO A 144 10.91 0.16 -13.89
N ASP A 145 12.03 -0.56 -13.92
CA ASP A 145 13.33 0.09 -14.12
C ASP A 145 13.40 0.75 -15.51
N MET A 146 14.17 1.83 -15.63
CA MET A 146 14.27 2.58 -16.88
C MET A 146 15.57 3.38 -16.97
N THR A 147 15.95 3.64 -18.21
CA THR A 147 17.00 4.59 -18.57
C THR A 147 16.36 5.95 -18.90
N ILE A 148 16.91 7.04 -18.38
CA ILE A 148 16.38 8.39 -18.58
C ILE A 148 17.54 9.29 -19.00
N GLU A 149 17.34 10.10 -20.05
CA GLU A 149 18.35 11.05 -20.51
C GLU A 149 18.26 12.38 -19.74
N GLN A 150 19.39 13.04 -19.54
CA GLN A 150 19.43 14.34 -18.89
C GLN A 150 18.49 15.36 -19.56
N ASN A 151 17.75 16.10 -18.73
CA ASN A 151 16.72 17.09 -19.08
C ASN A 151 15.41 16.51 -19.65
N GLU A 152 15.24 15.20 -19.68
CA GLU A 152 13.96 14.58 -20.01
C GLU A 152 12.96 14.74 -18.86
N GLU A 153 11.70 15.02 -19.20
CA GLU A 153 10.58 14.87 -18.27
C GLU A 153 10.02 13.45 -18.44
N VAL A 154 10.15 12.63 -17.41
CA VAL A 154 9.78 11.22 -17.44
C VAL A 154 8.63 10.94 -16.46
N PRO A 155 7.51 10.34 -16.92
CA PRO A 155 6.53 9.76 -16.04
C PRO A 155 7.02 8.39 -15.56
N VAL A 156 7.27 8.27 -14.26
CA VAL A 156 7.61 7.00 -13.63
C VAL A 156 6.31 6.32 -13.17
N PRO A 157 5.91 5.18 -13.76
CA PRO A 157 4.68 4.50 -13.40
C PRO A 157 4.86 3.63 -12.17
N ILE A 158 3.93 3.79 -11.23
CA ILE A 158 3.78 2.86 -10.12
C ILE A 158 2.68 1.89 -10.52
N LYS A 159 3.00 0.61 -10.48
CA LYS A 159 2.16 -0.47 -10.98
C LYS A 159 1.89 -1.47 -9.87
N ALA A 160 0.81 -2.23 -10.02
CA ALA A 160 0.43 -3.21 -9.01
C ALA A 160 -0.05 -4.54 -9.61
N ARG A 161 0.02 -5.59 -8.79
CA ARG A 161 -0.56 -6.92 -9.02
C ARG A 161 -1.33 -7.35 -7.78
N ASP A 162 -2.30 -8.23 -7.98
CA ASP A 162 -3.10 -8.84 -6.91
C ASP A 162 -3.87 -7.81 -6.05
N LEU A 163 -4.35 -6.72 -6.66
CA LEU A 163 -5.22 -5.72 -6.00
C LEU A 163 -6.69 -6.17 -5.91
N GLU A 164 -6.92 -7.45 -5.60
CA GLU A 164 -8.26 -7.96 -5.36
C GLU A 164 -8.74 -7.59 -3.95
N ARG A 165 -9.85 -6.84 -3.85
CA ARG A 165 -10.45 -6.47 -2.57
C ARG A 165 -9.54 -5.67 -1.64
N ILE A 166 -8.69 -4.84 -2.24
CA ILE A 166 -7.90 -3.84 -1.54
C ILE A 166 -8.74 -2.56 -1.43
N MET A 167 -8.97 -2.11 -0.21
CA MET A 167 -9.74 -0.89 0.08
C MET A 167 -8.86 0.35 0.06
N GLY A 168 -7.61 0.21 0.50
CA GLY A 168 -6.66 1.31 0.49
C GLY A 168 -5.26 0.83 0.82
N PHE A 169 -4.28 1.68 0.53
CA PHE A 169 -2.89 1.45 0.85
C PHE A 169 -2.18 2.79 1.04
N GLN A 170 -1.08 2.77 1.79
CA GLN A 170 -0.20 3.92 1.95
C GLN A 170 1.25 3.48 1.83
N HIS A 171 2.08 4.38 1.30
CA HIS A 171 3.52 4.23 1.29
C HIS A 171 4.18 5.57 0.91
N GLY A 172 5.50 5.67 1.05
CA GLY A 172 6.25 6.80 0.50
C GLY A 172 7.08 6.38 -0.71
N LEU A 173 7.51 7.38 -1.49
CA LEU A 173 8.59 7.27 -2.45
C LEU A 173 9.72 8.19 -2.00
N VAL A 174 10.96 7.73 -2.11
CA VAL A 174 12.15 8.56 -1.89
C VAL A 174 13.08 8.50 -3.09
N TRP A 175 13.73 9.61 -3.41
CA TRP A 175 14.67 9.68 -4.51
C TRP A 175 15.88 10.57 -4.25
N ASP A 176 16.94 10.36 -5.03
CA ASP A 176 18.12 11.22 -5.04
C ASP A 176 17.83 12.50 -5.85
N THR A 177 17.71 13.62 -5.14
CA THR A 177 17.43 14.95 -5.70
C THR A 177 18.58 15.49 -6.57
N SER A 178 19.74 14.86 -6.57
CA SER A 178 20.81 15.17 -7.54
C SER A 178 20.57 14.57 -8.92
N TYR A 179 19.68 13.57 -9.04
CA TYR A 179 19.32 12.92 -10.31
C TYR A 179 17.92 13.30 -10.79
N LEU A 180 16.95 13.44 -9.89
CA LEU A 180 15.55 13.66 -10.25
C LEU A 180 14.96 14.88 -9.52
N GLU A 181 14.30 15.76 -10.27
CA GLU A 181 13.53 16.90 -9.78
C GLU A 181 12.04 16.60 -9.94
N TYR A 182 11.26 16.67 -8.85
CA TYR A 182 9.81 16.41 -8.90
C TYR A 182 9.06 17.51 -9.66
N ILE A 183 8.13 17.09 -10.54
CA ILE A 183 7.27 17.99 -11.32
C ILE A 183 5.82 17.91 -10.86
N GLY A 184 5.36 16.73 -10.44
CA GLY A 184 3.97 16.48 -10.11
C GLY A 184 3.62 15.00 -10.15
N TYR A 185 2.36 14.68 -9.93
CA TYR A 185 1.83 13.32 -10.08
C TYR A 185 0.59 13.31 -10.98
N GLU A 186 0.22 12.13 -11.45
CA GLU A 186 -1.03 11.86 -12.14
C GLU A 186 -1.67 10.60 -11.56
N ASN A 187 -2.95 10.68 -11.19
CA ASN A 187 -3.72 9.48 -10.85
C ASN A 187 -4.18 8.81 -12.15
N ASN A 188 -3.89 7.52 -12.31
CA ASN A 188 -4.21 6.77 -13.54
C ASN A 188 -5.42 5.84 -13.37
N THR A 189 -6.04 5.83 -12.19
CA THR A 189 -7.24 5.03 -11.90
C THR A 189 -8.36 5.91 -11.33
N ASP A 190 -9.60 5.64 -11.75
CA ASP A 190 -10.80 6.25 -11.16
C ASP A 190 -11.28 5.50 -9.89
N ILE A 191 -10.61 4.40 -9.53
CA ILE A 191 -10.98 3.54 -8.40
C ILE A 191 -10.47 4.13 -7.09
N PHE A 192 -9.18 4.46 -7.06
CA PHE A 192 -8.51 4.98 -5.88
C PHE A 192 -8.44 6.50 -5.91
N ASN A 193 -8.73 7.11 -4.77
CA ASN A 193 -8.57 8.52 -4.54
C ASN A 193 -7.23 8.73 -3.85
N LEU A 194 -6.34 9.45 -4.52
CA LEU A 194 -4.98 9.69 -4.06
C LEU A 194 -4.93 10.92 -3.14
N VAL A 195 -4.34 10.74 -1.96
CA VAL A 195 -4.06 11.77 -0.96
C VAL A 195 -2.53 11.91 -0.89
N PRO A 196 -1.95 12.91 -1.57
CA PRO A 196 -0.51 13.12 -1.60
C PRO A 196 -0.06 14.07 -0.48
N ASN A 197 1.15 13.90 0.01
CA ASN A 197 1.87 14.92 0.76
C ASN A 197 3.03 15.47 -0.09
N GLU A 198 2.90 16.72 -0.54
CA GLU A 198 3.91 17.39 -1.36
C GLU A 198 4.87 18.27 -0.54
N GLU A 199 4.78 18.30 0.80
CA GLU A 199 5.56 19.19 1.67
C GLU A 199 7.07 18.90 1.64
N HIS A 200 7.48 17.67 1.28
CA HIS A 200 8.86 17.20 1.29
C HIS A 200 9.43 16.84 -0.09
N VAL A 201 8.77 17.22 -1.19
CA VAL A 201 9.21 16.83 -2.53
C VAL A 201 10.55 17.48 -2.92
N GLU A 202 10.86 18.66 -2.40
CA GLU A 202 12.18 19.28 -2.59
C GLU A 202 13.30 18.52 -1.86
N GLU A 203 12.95 17.73 -0.83
CA GLU A 203 13.86 16.89 -0.04
C GLU A 203 13.98 15.47 -0.58
N GLY A 204 13.27 15.16 -1.67
CA GLY A 204 13.31 13.83 -2.28
C GLY A 204 12.36 12.82 -1.64
N LEU A 205 11.23 13.28 -1.07
CA LEU A 205 10.27 12.43 -0.37
C LEU A 205 8.83 12.77 -0.80
N PHE A 206 8.06 11.74 -1.13
CA PHE A 206 6.65 11.84 -1.53
C PHE A 206 5.81 10.78 -0.81
N PRO A 207 5.30 11.08 0.40
CA PRO A 207 4.35 10.24 1.12
C PRO A 207 2.98 10.33 0.47
N LEU A 208 2.27 9.21 0.36
CA LEU A 208 0.93 9.18 -0.20
C LEU A 208 0.09 8.03 0.35
N MET A 209 -1.21 8.18 0.17
CA MET A 209 -2.22 7.17 0.44
C MET A 209 -3.22 7.12 -0.72
N GLU A 210 -3.74 5.93 -0.99
CA GLU A 210 -4.81 5.69 -1.94
C GLU A 210 -5.95 4.92 -1.28
N MET A 211 -7.20 5.30 -1.58
CA MET A 211 -8.38 4.63 -1.04
C MET A 211 -9.56 4.57 -2.03
N ASP A 212 -10.23 3.43 -2.07
CA ASP A 212 -11.46 3.20 -2.81
C ASP A 212 -12.66 3.76 -2.03
N PHE A 213 -13.22 4.88 -2.50
CA PHE A 213 -14.36 5.54 -1.86
C PHE A 213 -15.71 4.87 -2.17
N SER A 214 -15.73 3.79 -2.97
CA SER A 214 -16.94 3.04 -3.29
C SER A 214 -17.44 2.14 -2.14
N LEU A 215 -16.75 2.15 -0.99
CA LEU A 215 -17.09 1.47 0.28
C LEU A 215 -16.96 -0.05 0.31
N PHE A 216 -16.82 -0.71 -0.83
CA PHE A 216 -16.95 -2.17 -0.86
C PHE A 216 -15.70 -2.92 -1.33
N GLY A 217 -14.65 -2.23 -1.79
CA GLY A 217 -13.43 -2.87 -2.33
C GLY A 217 -13.73 -3.86 -3.45
N ASN A 218 -14.90 -3.75 -4.10
CA ASN A 218 -15.33 -4.72 -5.10
C ASN A 218 -14.76 -4.39 -6.48
N GLN A 219 -13.99 -3.31 -6.58
CA GLN A 219 -13.31 -2.91 -7.80
C GLN A 219 -11.93 -3.56 -7.83
N THR A 220 -11.69 -4.38 -8.85
CA THR A 220 -10.39 -5.00 -9.08
C THR A 220 -9.65 -4.20 -10.13
N ILE A 221 -8.40 -3.83 -9.83
CA ILE A 221 -7.46 -3.33 -10.82
C ILE A 221 -6.80 -4.53 -11.50
N ALA A 222 -6.75 -4.52 -12.84
CA ALA A 222 -6.08 -5.59 -13.56
C ALA A 222 -4.57 -5.60 -13.24
N ASP A 223 -4.00 -6.79 -13.13
CA ASP A 223 -2.56 -6.94 -12.92
C ASP A 223 -1.75 -6.16 -13.95
N ASP A 224 -0.61 -5.64 -13.50
CA ASP A 224 0.30 -4.84 -14.31
C ASP A 224 -0.34 -3.53 -14.81
N SER A 225 -1.44 -3.06 -14.22
CA SER A 225 -1.96 -1.71 -14.46
C SER A 225 -1.13 -0.67 -13.72
N THR A 226 -1.02 0.52 -14.30
CA THR A 226 -0.48 1.70 -13.61
C THR A 226 -1.57 2.27 -12.70
N ILE A 227 -1.28 2.35 -11.40
CA ILE A 227 -2.19 2.93 -10.41
C ILE A 227 -2.06 4.47 -10.42
N TYR A 228 -0.83 4.98 -10.40
CA TYR A 228 -0.51 6.39 -10.59
C TYR A 228 0.90 6.54 -11.17
N GLN A 229 1.24 7.77 -11.53
CA GLN A 229 2.55 8.15 -12.03
C GLN A 229 3.10 9.34 -11.25
N VAL A 230 4.40 9.32 -11.01
CA VAL A 230 5.13 10.50 -10.55
C VAL A 230 5.99 11.01 -11.69
N ARG A 231 5.89 12.30 -11.98
CA ARG A 231 6.63 12.96 -13.05
C ARG A 231 7.89 13.60 -12.48
N PHE A 232 9.02 13.27 -13.08
CA PHE A 232 10.31 13.84 -12.73
C PHE A 232 10.95 14.50 -13.94
N LYS A 233 11.79 15.50 -13.69
CA LYS A 233 12.78 15.98 -14.63
C LYS A 233 14.14 15.38 -14.27
N ALA A 234 14.79 14.74 -15.22
CA ALA A 234 16.13 14.22 -15.02
C ALA A 234 17.17 15.33 -15.02
N LEU A 235 17.94 15.45 -13.93
CA LEU A 235 19.05 16.39 -13.78
C LEU A 235 20.37 15.81 -14.32
N GLN A 236 20.45 14.48 -14.43
CA GLN A 236 21.58 13.71 -14.95
C GLN A 236 21.07 12.50 -15.75
N ASP A 237 21.93 11.89 -16.56
CA ASP A 237 21.61 10.61 -17.19
C ASP A 237 21.44 9.51 -16.12
N VAL A 238 20.34 8.77 -16.20
CA VAL A 238 20.01 7.65 -15.31
C VAL A 238 20.03 6.38 -16.13
N ASN A 239 20.89 5.41 -15.77
CA ASN A 239 20.93 4.11 -16.46
C ASN A 239 20.01 3.06 -15.80
N SER A 240 19.60 3.30 -14.56
CA SER A 240 18.67 2.47 -13.78
C SER A 240 18.13 3.34 -12.65
N LEU A 241 16.84 3.22 -12.34
CA LEU A 241 16.21 3.82 -11.18
C LEU A 241 16.63 3.14 -9.87
N THR A 242 17.21 1.94 -9.94
CA THR A 242 17.66 1.19 -8.76
C THR A 242 18.69 2.01 -7.97
N GLY A 243 18.38 2.31 -6.71
CA GLY A 243 19.22 3.13 -5.84
C GLY A 243 19.13 4.64 -6.08
N ILE A 244 18.29 5.07 -7.03
CA ILE A 244 17.96 6.48 -7.29
C ILE A 244 16.54 6.78 -6.84
N LEU A 245 15.60 5.86 -7.05
CA LEU A 245 14.21 5.95 -6.62
C LEU A 245 13.83 4.63 -5.94
N GLU A 246 13.17 4.71 -4.79
CA GLU A 246 12.75 3.55 -4.03
C GLU A 246 11.47 3.83 -3.23
N PHE A 247 10.83 2.75 -2.79
CA PHE A 247 9.70 2.86 -1.86
C PHE A 247 10.21 3.08 -0.43
N ASP A 248 9.83 4.20 0.16
CA ASP A 248 10.24 4.59 1.51
C ASP A 248 9.92 3.52 2.56
N SER A 249 10.81 3.36 3.53
CA SER A 249 10.66 2.44 4.65
C SER A 249 10.86 3.09 6.02
N LEU A 250 11.17 4.39 6.06
CA LEU A 250 11.55 5.09 7.29
C LEU A 250 10.56 6.18 7.68
N PHE A 251 10.10 6.99 6.72
CA PHE A 251 9.25 8.14 7.02
C PHE A 251 7.78 7.72 7.18
N LEU A 252 7.27 6.92 6.26
CA LEU A 252 5.91 6.42 6.27
C LEU A 252 5.88 4.89 6.32
N GLN A 253 5.14 4.35 7.29
CA GLN A 253 4.90 2.91 7.35
C GLN A 253 4.09 2.49 6.12
N LYS A 254 4.55 1.46 5.42
CA LYS A 254 3.80 0.83 4.34
C LYS A 254 2.66 0.01 4.93
N GLN A 255 1.44 0.22 4.45
CA GLN A 255 0.29 -0.58 4.86
C GLN A 255 -0.67 -0.80 3.69
N VAL A 256 -1.38 -1.92 3.72
CA VAL A 256 -2.40 -2.30 2.75
C VAL A 256 -3.61 -2.88 3.48
N VAL A 257 -4.79 -2.32 3.19
CA VAL A 257 -6.06 -2.70 3.80
C VAL A 257 -6.81 -3.63 2.86
N TYR A 258 -6.93 -4.89 3.26
CA TYR A 258 -7.77 -5.89 2.62
C TYR A 258 -9.16 -5.91 3.26
N VAL A 259 -10.21 -6.08 2.46
CA VAL A 259 -11.59 -6.24 2.95
C VAL A 259 -12.16 -7.60 2.54
N ASP A 260 -12.61 -8.40 3.51
CA ASP A 260 -13.24 -9.69 3.21
C ASP A 260 -14.69 -9.53 2.72
N SER A 261 -15.33 -10.62 2.31
CA SER A 261 -16.72 -10.62 1.82
C SER A 261 -17.77 -10.23 2.87
N SER A 262 -17.39 -10.24 4.15
CA SER A 262 -18.20 -9.83 5.30
C SER A 262 -17.92 -8.38 5.72
N PHE A 263 -17.10 -7.67 4.95
CA PHE A 263 -16.68 -6.30 5.20
C PHE A 263 -15.79 -6.12 6.44
N ASN A 264 -15.15 -7.19 6.91
CA ASN A 264 -14.09 -7.06 7.90
C ASN A 264 -12.82 -6.56 7.20
N MET A 265 -12.14 -5.61 7.83
CA MET A 265 -10.89 -5.04 7.34
C MET A 265 -9.69 -5.71 8.01
N PHE A 266 -8.63 -5.90 7.25
CA PHE A 266 -7.40 -6.53 7.71
C PHE A 266 -6.19 -5.81 7.10
N LEU A 267 -5.11 -5.74 7.87
CA LEU A 267 -3.80 -5.41 7.31
C LEU A 267 -3.20 -6.64 6.65
N THR A 268 -2.89 -6.54 5.35
CA THR A 268 -2.18 -7.59 4.61
C THR A 268 -0.76 -7.15 4.24
N GLU A 269 0.14 -8.13 4.13
CA GLU A 269 1.50 -7.89 3.68
C GLU A 269 1.54 -7.60 2.18
N ALA A 270 2.42 -6.69 1.76
CA ALA A 270 2.66 -6.38 0.36
C ALA A 270 4.15 -6.26 0.06
N GLU A 271 4.50 -6.55 -1.18
CA GLU A 271 5.85 -6.42 -1.69
C GLU A 271 6.00 -5.08 -2.44
N TYR A 272 7.15 -4.44 -2.28
CA TYR A 272 7.47 -3.13 -2.89
C TYR A 272 8.85 -3.20 -3.53
N ILE A 273 8.92 -3.16 -4.87
CA ILE A 273 10.16 -3.44 -5.60
C ILE A 273 10.39 -2.48 -6.78
N ILE A 274 11.66 -2.28 -7.12
CA ILE A 274 12.03 -1.84 -8.47
C ILE A 274 12.15 -3.09 -9.33
N GLU A 275 11.32 -3.20 -10.35
CA GLU A 275 11.34 -4.33 -11.28
C GLU A 275 12.41 -4.05 -12.34
N GLU A 276 13.61 -4.59 -12.12
CA GLU A 276 14.72 -4.52 -13.08
C GLU A 276 14.27 -4.97 -14.47
N ASN A 277 14.55 -4.17 -15.50
CA ASN A 277 14.45 -4.60 -16.88
C ASN A 277 15.56 -5.65 -17.11
N GLU A 278 15.26 -6.90 -16.80
CA GLU A 278 16.18 -8.01 -16.99
C GLU A 278 16.54 -8.10 -18.49
N PRO A 279 17.83 -7.92 -18.85
CA PRO A 279 18.27 -8.09 -20.23
C PRO A 279 17.89 -9.47 -20.72
N ALA A 280 17.28 -9.55 -21.91
CA ALA A 280 16.90 -10.82 -22.49
C ALA A 280 18.13 -11.75 -22.60
N GLY A 281 18.10 -12.88 -21.89
CA GLY A 281 19.16 -13.89 -21.94
C GLY A 281 20.02 -14.05 -20.69
N VAL A 282 19.79 -13.30 -19.60
CA VAL A 282 20.42 -13.60 -18.31
C VAL A 282 19.74 -14.81 -17.68
N ASN A 283 20.53 -15.78 -17.21
CA ASN A 283 20.06 -16.85 -16.33
C ASN A 283 20.49 -16.49 -14.90
N ARG A 284 19.53 -16.30 -13.98
CA ARG A 284 19.81 -16.38 -12.54
C ARG A 284 19.54 -17.82 -12.11
N ASP A 285 20.50 -18.47 -11.48
CA ASP A 285 20.43 -19.91 -11.14
C ASP A 285 19.08 -20.30 -10.54
N LEU A 286 18.25 -20.97 -11.34
CA LEU A 286 17.05 -21.64 -10.88
C LEU A 286 17.48 -22.97 -10.30
N ASN A 287 17.89 -22.97 -9.02
CA ASN A 287 18.23 -24.19 -8.29
C ASN A 287 17.09 -25.24 -8.30
N HIS A 288 15.86 -24.82 -8.65
CA HIS A 288 14.68 -25.67 -8.73
C HIS A 288 14.24 -26.02 -10.17
N LEU A 289 14.97 -25.61 -11.21
CA LEU A 289 14.68 -25.99 -12.58
C LEU A 289 15.38 -27.31 -12.92
N ILE A 290 14.59 -28.34 -13.26
CA ILE A 290 15.11 -29.62 -13.74
C ILE A 290 15.42 -29.52 -15.24
N SER A 291 14.48 -29.02 -16.05
CA SER A 291 14.68 -28.84 -17.48
C SER A 291 13.88 -27.67 -18.04
N PHE A 292 14.43 -27.05 -19.08
CA PHE A 292 13.75 -26.05 -19.91
C PHE A 292 14.19 -26.25 -21.36
N ASP A 293 13.34 -26.95 -22.10
CA ASP A 293 13.57 -27.35 -23.48
C ASP A 293 12.61 -26.61 -24.42
N ILE A 294 13.14 -26.19 -25.58
CA ILE A 294 12.35 -25.57 -26.64
C ILE A 294 12.63 -26.25 -27.98
N SER A 295 11.60 -26.45 -28.80
CA SER A 295 11.73 -27.06 -30.13
C SER A 295 10.56 -26.70 -31.07
N PRO A 296 10.77 -26.62 -32.39
CA PRO A 296 12.06 -26.64 -33.08
C PRO A 296 12.84 -25.33 -32.84
N ASN A 297 14.16 -25.35 -33.03
CA ASN A 297 14.98 -24.15 -33.08
C ASN A 297 16.06 -24.35 -34.16
N PRO A 298 16.02 -23.63 -35.30
CA PRO A 298 15.11 -22.52 -35.64
C PRO A 298 13.62 -22.92 -35.80
N ALA A 299 12.70 -21.96 -35.72
CA ALA A 299 11.25 -22.16 -35.77
C ALA A 299 10.55 -21.27 -36.80
N GLU A 300 9.46 -21.75 -37.42
CA GLU A 300 8.69 -21.01 -38.44
C GLU A 300 7.30 -20.59 -37.98
N VAL A 301 6.48 -21.53 -37.50
CA VAL A 301 5.04 -21.31 -37.21
C VAL A 301 4.75 -21.34 -35.72
N GLY A 302 5.32 -22.31 -35.01
CA GLY A 302 5.10 -22.54 -33.58
C GLY A 302 6.39 -22.96 -32.89
N LEU A 303 6.47 -22.66 -31.60
CA LEU A 303 7.55 -23.08 -30.70
C LEU A 303 6.95 -23.93 -29.57
N ARG A 304 7.31 -25.20 -29.52
CA ARG A 304 6.97 -26.07 -28.38
C ARG A 304 7.96 -25.87 -27.25
N PHE A 305 7.46 -25.89 -26.03
CA PHE A 305 8.27 -25.83 -24.82
C PHE A 305 7.89 -26.94 -23.85
N SER A 306 8.87 -27.41 -23.10
CA SER A 306 8.72 -28.36 -22.00
C SER A 306 9.59 -27.90 -20.84
N ILE A 307 8.95 -27.64 -19.71
CA ILE A 307 9.58 -27.12 -18.50
C ILE A 307 9.23 -28.06 -17.34
N GLN A 308 10.24 -28.43 -16.57
CA GLN A 308 10.07 -29.25 -15.38
C GLN A 308 10.75 -28.58 -14.18
N LEU A 309 9.97 -28.34 -13.13
CA LEU A 309 10.41 -27.80 -11.85
C LEU A 309 10.56 -28.91 -10.80
N LEU A 310 11.34 -28.67 -9.74
CA LEU A 310 11.48 -29.60 -8.61
C LEU A 310 10.16 -29.80 -7.86
N LYS A 311 9.32 -28.76 -7.79
CA LYS A 311 8.02 -28.76 -7.12
C LYS A 311 7.03 -27.87 -7.88
N SER A 312 5.73 -28.02 -7.59
CA SER A 312 4.73 -27.10 -8.12
C SER A 312 4.91 -25.71 -7.51
N GLU A 313 4.97 -24.70 -8.35
CA GLU A 313 5.00 -23.29 -7.93
C GLU A 313 4.44 -22.38 -9.04
N THR A 314 4.03 -21.18 -8.65
CA THR A 314 3.66 -20.13 -9.59
C THR A 314 4.88 -19.72 -10.40
N SER A 315 4.74 -19.77 -11.72
CA SER A 315 5.79 -19.44 -12.67
C SER A 315 5.21 -18.70 -13.87
N THR A 316 6.01 -17.80 -14.43
CA THR A 316 5.64 -16.96 -15.55
C THR A 316 6.53 -17.26 -16.74
N LEU A 317 5.93 -17.53 -17.89
CA LEU A 317 6.60 -17.74 -19.16
C LEU A 317 6.38 -16.52 -20.05
N SER A 318 7.47 -15.84 -20.39
CA SER A 318 7.49 -14.60 -21.17
C SER A 318 8.20 -14.81 -22.51
N LEU A 319 7.63 -14.29 -23.58
CA LEU A 319 8.25 -14.21 -24.90
C LEU A 319 8.76 -12.79 -25.13
N LEU A 320 10.07 -12.64 -25.32
CA LEU A 320 10.74 -11.35 -25.49
C LEU A 320 11.40 -11.27 -26.88
N ASP A 321 11.45 -10.08 -27.48
CA ASP A 321 12.31 -9.83 -28.65
C ASP A 321 13.78 -9.60 -28.27
N ALA A 322 14.62 -9.36 -29.28
CA ALA A 322 16.06 -9.16 -29.10
C ALA A 322 16.44 -7.95 -28.23
N THR A 323 15.51 -6.99 -28.01
CA THR A 323 15.74 -5.82 -27.15
C THR A 323 15.19 -6.01 -25.74
N GLY A 324 14.65 -7.19 -25.42
CA GLY A 324 13.99 -7.47 -24.14
C GLY A 324 12.55 -6.99 -24.04
N ARG A 325 11.96 -6.50 -25.13
CA ARG A 325 10.55 -6.08 -25.10
C ARG A 325 9.63 -7.31 -25.04
N LEU A 326 8.70 -7.29 -24.09
CA LEU A 326 7.69 -8.32 -23.90
C LEU A 326 6.68 -8.37 -25.07
N LEU A 327 6.43 -9.57 -25.57
CA LEU A 327 5.48 -9.83 -26.66
C LEU A 327 4.28 -10.67 -26.21
N GLN A 328 4.52 -11.68 -25.36
CA GLN A 328 3.49 -12.57 -24.80
C GLN A 328 3.91 -13.02 -23.40
N LYS A 329 2.94 -13.28 -22.52
CA LYS A 329 3.14 -13.72 -21.13
C LYS A 329 2.07 -14.73 -20.74
N HIS A 330 2.46 -15.81 -20.07
CA HIS A 330 1.54 -16.82 -19.53
C HIS A 330 1.98 -17.24 -18.12
N THR A 331 1.01 -17.40 -17.22
CA THR A 331 1.26 -17.85 -15.84
C THR A 331 0.77 -19.28 -15.65
N PHE A 332 1.56 -20.07 -14.92
CA PHE A 332 1.27 -21.46 -14.59
C PHE A 332 1.47 -21.70 -13.10
N ASN A 333 0.69 -22.62 -12.54
CA ASN A 333 0.94 -23.17 -11.22
C ASN A 333 0.99 -24.70 -11.32
N SER A 334 2.14 -25.20 -11.79
CA SER A 334 2.36 -26.62 -12.05
C SER A 334 3.84 -26.96 -11.95
N GLN A 335 4.14 -28.21 -11.60
CA GLN A 335 5.49 -28.74 -11.63
C GLN A 335 5.96 -29.03 -13.07
N ILE A 336 5.04 -29.40 -13.97
CA ILE A 336 5.31 -29.74 -15.36
C ILE A 336 4.49 -28.81 -16.23
N ILE A 337 5.16 -28.09 -17.12
CA ILE A 337 4.56 -27.10 -18.00
C ILE A 337 4.98 -27.45 -19.44
N THR A 338 3.99 -27.82 -20.25
CA THR A 338 4.19 -28.15 -21.66
C THR A 338 3.19 -27.39 -22.51
N GLY A 339 3.63 -26.87 -23.65
CA GLY A 339 2.74 -26.15 -24.55
C GLY A 339 3.38 -25.83 -25.88
N GLU A 340 2.61 -25.13 -26.70
CA GLU A 340 3.05 -24.58 -27.98
C GLU A 340 2.67 -23.11 -28.04
N MET A 341 3.63 -22.28 -28.45
CA MET A 341 3.47 -20.84 -28.59
C MET A 341 3.44 -20.48 -30.07
N PRO A 342 2.36 -19.84 -30.57
CA PRO A 342 2.27 -19.42 -31.96
C PRO A 342 3.21 -18.23 -32.21
N ILE A 343 4.09 -18.36 -33.20
CA ILE A 343 5.11 -17.36 -33.55
C ILE A 343 5.05 -16.90 -35.01
N GLU A 344 4.02 -17.33 -35.76
CA GLU A 344 3.85 -17.03 -37.19
C GLU A 344 3.87 -15.52 -37.51
N ASN A 345 3.33 -14.70 -36.60
CA ASN A 345 3.20 -13.26 -36.77
C ASN A 345 4.46 -12.48 -36.35
N LEU A 346 5.50 -13.18 -35.87
CA LEU A 346 6.76 -12.56 -35.49
C LEU A 346 7.64 -12.31 -36.72
N ARG A 347 8.41 -11.21 -36.67
CA ARG A 347 9.42 -10.92 -37.69
C ARG A 347 10.57 -11.92 -37.59
N LYS A 348 11.33 -12.08 -38.66
CA LYS A 348 12.56 -12.88 -38.62
C LYS A 348 13.55 -12.27 -37.64
N GLY A 349 14.14 -13.07 -36.75
CA GLY A 349 15.03 -12.56 -35.72
C GLY A 349 15.28 -13.53 -34.57
N VAL A 350 16.02 -13.05 -33.57
CA VAL A 350 16.27 -13.76 -32.32
C VAL A 350 15.22 -13.35 -31.29
N TYR A 351 14.69 -14.33 -30.59
CA TYR A 351 13.70 -14.17 -29.53
C TYR A 351 14.11 -15.00 -28.32
N TYR A 352 13.58 -14.64 -27.16
CA TYR A 352 13.85 -15.32 -25.90
C TYR A 352 12.55 -15.79 -25.28
N LEU A 353 12.51 -17.06 -24.90
CA LEU A 353 11.48 -17.61 -24.04
C LEU A 353 12.08 -17.67 -22.62
N GLN A 354 11.49 -16.91 -21.71
CA GLN A 354 12.00 -16.68 -20.37
C GLN A 354 11.02 -17.25 -19.34
N LEU A 355 11.52 -18.09 -18.45
CA LEU A 355 10.81 -18.64 -17.30
C LEU A 355 11.23 -17.89 -16.04
N GLN A 356 10.29 -17.28 -15.37
CA GLN A 356 10.47 -16.61 -14.08
C GLN A 356 9.70 -17.37 -13.00
N THR A 357 10.34 -17.52 -11.84
CA THR A 357 9.74 -18.02 -10.60
C THR A 357 10.12 -17.06 -9.47
N LYS A 358 9.56 -17.24 -8.28
CA LYS A 358 10.02 -16.51 -7.09
C LYS A 358 11.49 -16.77 -6.72
N HIS A 359 12.10 -17.82 -7.27
CA HIS A 359 13.45 -18.25 -6.96
C HIS A 359 14.50 -17.83 -7.99
N GLY A 360 14.10 -17.25 -9.11
CA GLY A 360 15.02 -16.85 -10.17
C GLY A 360 14.42 -16.97 -11.55
N LEU A 361 15.31 -16.96 -12.55
CA LEU A 361 14.93 -16.75 -13.94
C LEU A 361 15.85 -17.54 -14.89
N SER A 362 15.26 -18.19 -15.89
CA SER A 362 16.00 -18.93 -16.91
C SER A 362 15.45 -18.62 -18.28
N SER A 363 16.34 -18.46 -19.25
CA SER A 363 15.99 -18.06 -20.61
C SER A 363 16.51 -19.08 -21.63
N ARG A 364 15.76 -19.25 -22.72
CA ARG A 364 16.15 -20.01 -23.92
C ARG A 364 15.93 -19.13 -25.15
N SER A 365 16.98 -18.92 -25.92
CA SER A 365 16.90 -18.20 -27.18
C SER A 365 16.49 -19.11 -28.33
N PHE A 366 15.69 -18.61 -29.27
CA PHE A 366 15.43 -19.27 -30.54
C PHE A 366 15.47 -18.29 -31.71
N ILE A 367 15.65 -18.86 -32.91
CA ILE A 367 15.65 -18.11 -34.16
C ILE A 367 14.31 -18.30 -34.86
N LYS A 368 13.60 -17.20 -35.12
CA LYS A 368 12.43 -17.16 -36.02
C LYS A 368 12.91 -17.01 -37.46
N LEU A 369 12.55 -17.98 -38.30
CA LEU A 369 12.87 -17.99 -39.74
C LEU A 369 11.94 -17.16 -40.61
#